data_AF-A0A0Q5L906-F1
#
_entry.id   AF-A0A0Q5L906-F1
#
_cell.length_a   1.000
_cell.length_b   1.000
_cell.length_c   1.000
_cell.angle_alpha   90.00
_cell.angle_beta   90.00
_cell.angle_gamma   90.00
#
_symmetry.space_group_name_H-M   'P 1'
#
loop_
_entity.id
_entity.type
_entity.pdbx_description
1 polymer ?
#
loop_
_entity_poly.entity_id
_entity_poly.type
_entity_poly.pdbx_seq_one_letter_code
_entity_poly.pdbx_strand_id
1 'polypeptide(L)' 'MRDTVDGMDWDQLEEFIRAQMKAQPRGYQVALAERLGIAQPSVAQFVSGRRSIPTAHVATILDELGFKLAVVPK' A
#
# COMPACT_ATOMS: atom_id res chain seq x y z
N MET A 1 0.15 -25.82 14.71
CA MET A 1 0.92 -24.79 13.99
C MET A 1 0.15 -23.49 14.10
N ARG A 2 0.57 -22.58 15.00
CA ARG A 2 0.15 -21.18 14.94
C ARG A 2 1.21 -20.51 14.07
N ASP A 3 0.87 -20.18 12.83
CA ASP A 3 1.67 -19.28 12.02
C ASP A 3 1.55 -17.90 12.65
N THR A 4 2.44 -17.60 13.59
CA THR A 4 2.64 -16.23 14.06
C THR A 4 3.27 -15.49 12.89
N VAL A 5 2.48 -14.67 12.20
CA VAL A 5 3.06 -13.63 11.33
C VAL A 5 3.79 -12.70 12.30
N ASP A 6 5.11 -12.84 12.39
CA ASP A 6 5.93 -11.80 13.00
C ASP A 6 5.51 -10.47 12.36
N GLY A 7 5.13 -9.51 13.20
CA GLY A 7 4.59 -8.23 12.71
C GLY A 7 5.54 -7.59 11.71
N MET A 8 4.99 -7.04 10.62
CA MET A 8 5.80 -6.37 9.60
C MET A 8 6.39 -5.08 10.16
N ASP A 9 7.67 -4.83 9.87
CA ASP A 9 8.23 -3.49 9.99
C ASP A 9 7.72 -2.57 8.87
N TRP A 10 8.12 -1.30 8.90
CA TRP A 10 7.67 -0.32 7.94
C TRP A 10 8.10 -0.66 6.50
N ASP A 11 9.34 -1.10 6.31
CA ASP A 11 9.88 -1.38 4.98
C ASP A 11 9.18 -2.60 4.38
N GLN A 12 8.94 -3.64 5.19
CA GLN A 12 8.17 -4.82 4.81
C GLN A 12 6.72 -4.48 4.46
N LEU A 13 6.06 -3.62 5.25
CA LEU A 13 4.71 -3.16 4.94
C LEU A 13 4.66 -2.38 3.63
N GLU A 14 5.65 -1.51 3.40
CA GLU A 14 5.72 -0.70 2.20
C GLU A 14 5.96 -1.57 0.96
N GLU A 15 6.87 -2.55 1.03
CA GLU A 15 7.10 -3.54 -0.02
C GLU A 15 5.85 -4.39 -0.29
N PHE A 16 5.17 -4.83 0.77
CA PHE A 16 3.91 -5.57 0.67
C PHE A 16 2.87 -4.75 -0.09
N ILE A 17 2.63 -3.50 0.30
CA ILE A 17 1.67 -2.61 -0.37
C ILE A 17 2.04 -2.45 -1.84
N ARG A 18 3.32 -2.23 -2.17
CA ARG A 18 3.77 -2.10 -3.57
C ARG A 18 3.50 -3.37 -4.37
N ALA A 19 3.76 -4.55 -3.81
CA ALA A 19 3.49 -5.82 -4.47
C ALA A 19 1.99 -5.99 -4.76
N GLN A 20 1.13 -5.65 -3.79
CA GLN A 20 -0.32 -5.69 -3.96
C GLN A 20 -0.79 -4.70 -5.04
N MET A 21 -0.28 -3.46 -5.05
CA MET A 21 -0.60 -2.47 -6.08
C MET A 21 -0.17 -2.91 -7.49
N LYS A 22 0.95 -3.63 -7.63
CA LYS A 22 1.42 -4.17 -8.92
C LYS A 22 0.54 -5.30 -9.45
N ALA A 23 -0.09 -6.06 -8.56
CA ALA A 23 -0.97 -7.17 -8.93
C ALA A 23 -2.38 -6.70 -9.37
N GLN A 24 -2.71 -5.42 -9.18
CA GLN A 24 -4.01 -4.87 -9.53
C GLN A 24 -4.24 -4.76 -11.05
N PRO A 25 -5.50 -4.83 -11.51
CA PRO A 25 -5.82 -4.70 -12.92
C PRO A 25 -5.48 -3.33 -13.50
N ARG A 26 -5.47 -3.25 -14.84
CA ARG A 26 -5.33 -1.99 -15.58
C ARG A 26 -6.38 -0.98 -15.10
N GLY A 27 -5.98 0.29 -14.98
CA GLY A 27 -6.85 1.36 -14.49
C GLY A 27 -6.80 1.58 -12.97
N TYR A 28 -6.31 0.61 -12.18
CA TYR A 28 -6.22 0.75 -10.72
C TYR A 28 -5.48 2.02 -10.27
N GLN A 29 -4.33 2.34 -10.88
CA GLN A 29 -3.55 3.52 -10.49
C GLN A 29 -4.30 4.83 -10.72
N VAL A 30 -5.20 4.89 -11.70
CA VAL A 30 -6.05 6.07 -11.95
C VAL A 30 -7.10 6.20 -10.85
N ALA A 31 -7.84 5.12 -10.59
CA ALA A 31 -8.86 5.09 -9.54
C ALA A 31 -8.28 5.41 -8.15
N LEU A 32 -7.10 4.85 -7.84
CA LEU A 32 -6.41 5.15 -6.59
C LEU A 32 -5.96 6.61 -6.51
N ALA A 33 -5.50 7.19 -7.62
CA ALA A 33 -5.10 8.60 -7.65
C ALA A 33 -6.29 9.53 -7.38
N GLU A 34 -7.45 9.24 -7.97
CA GLU A 34 -8.71 9.95 -7.73
C GLU A 34 -9.13 9.85 -6.26
N ARG A 35 -9.09 8.64 -5.69
CA ARG A 35 -9.43 8.40 -4.28
C ARG A 35 -8.50 9.11 -3.31
N LEU A 36 -7.20 9.16 -3.63
CA LEU A 36 -6.20 9.84 -2.82
C LEU A 36 -6.19 11.36 -3.05
N GLY A 37 -6.87 11.87 -4.09
CA GLY A 37 -6.82 13.28 -4.47
C GLY A 37 -5.45 13.74 -4.94
N ILE A 38 -4.68 12.87 -5.58
CA ILE A 38 -3.32 13.15 -6.08
C ILE A 38 -3.19 12.85 -7.57
N ALA A 39 -2.08 13.25 -8.18
CA ALA A 39 -1.82 12.96 -9.58
C ALA A 39 -1.43 11.48 -9.79
N GLN A 40 -1.93 10.86 -10.86
CA GLN A 40 -1.59 9.48 -11.23
C GLN A 40 -0.07 9.20 -11.32
N PRO A 41 0.79 10.11 -11.83
CA PRO A 41 2.23 9.89 -11.82
C PRO A 41 2.82 9.72 -10.40
N SER A 42 2.22 10.32 -9.37
CA SER A 42 2.63 10.11 -7.98
C SER A 42 2.36 8.68 -7.55
N VAL A 43 1.20 8.13 -7.90
CA VAL A 43 0.87 6.71 -7.66
C VAL A 43 1.85 5.80 -8.42
N ALA A 44 2.18 6.11 -9.67
CA ALA A 44 3.17 5.33 -10.43
C ALA A 44 4.58 5.34 -9.78
N GLN A 45 4.99 6.45 -9.15
CA GLN A 45 6.24 6.51 -8.37
C GLN A 45 6.17 5.64 -7.11
N PHE A 46 5.00 5.56 -6.46
CA PHE A 46 4.75 4.62 -5.37
C PHE A 46 4.74 3.16 -5.84
N VAL A 47 4.24 2.85 -7.03
CA VAL A 47 4.29 1.46 -7.52
C VAL A 47 5.72 1.04 -7.89
N SER A 48 6.49 1.95 -8.46
CA SER A 48 7.82 1.67 -9.02
C SER A 48 8.97 1.66 -8.01
N GLY A 49 8.78 2.08 -6.76
CA GLY A 49 9.90 2.22 -5.81
C GLY A 49 10.56 3.58 -5.83
N ARG A 50 10.29 4.42 -6.85
CA ARG A 50 10.98 5.72 -7.02
C ARG A 50 10.68 6.74 -5.94
N ARG A 51 9.54 6.59 -5.27
CA ARG A 51 9.13 7.43 -4.14
C ARG A 51 8.52 6.55 -3.04
N SER A 52 8.79 6.89 -1.79
CA SER A 52 8.15 6.26 -0.63
C SER A 52 6.67 6.58 -0.55
N ILE A 53 5.88 5.66 0.01
CA ILE A 53 4.46 5.86 0.25
C ILE A 53 4.30 6.76 1.49
N PRO A 54 3.66 7.95 1.38
CA PRO A 54 3.36 8.77 2.55
C PRO A 54 2.48 8.00 3.54
N THR A 55 2.82 8.05 4.83
CA THR A 55 2.08 7.39 5.91
C THR A 55 0.59 7.77 5.91
N ALA A 56 0.27 9.03 5.59
CA ALA A 56 -1.10 9.53 5.46
C ALA A 56 -1.94 8.83 4.38
N HIS A 57 -1.31 8.16 3.41
CA HIS A 57 -1.99 7.42 2.35
C HIS A 57 -2.10 5.92 2.63
N VAL A 58 -1.34 5.37 3.59
CA VAL A 58 -1.28 3.93 3.82
C VAL A 58 -2.63 3.32 4.17
N ALA A 59 -3.37 3.93 5.09
CA ALA A 59 -4.70 3.42 5.46
C ALA A 59 -5.64 3.36 4.26
N THR A 60 -5.71 4.43 3.46
CA THR A 60 -6.56 4.49 2.27
C THR A 60 -6.14 3.48 1.19
N ILE A 61 -4.83 3.29 1.00
CA ILE A 61 -4.31 2.31 0.04
C ILE A 61 -4.64 0.89 0.50
N LEU A 62 -4.47 0.58 1.78
CA LEU A 62 -4.81 -0.74 2.33
C LEU A 62 -6.30 -1.02 2.22
N ASP A 63 -7.16 -0.04 2.54
CA ASP A 63 -8.61 -0.18 2.40
C ASP A 63 -9.01 -0.47 0.94
N GLU A 64 -8.40 0.22 -0.03
CA GLU A 64 -8.65 -0.01 -1.46
C GLU A 64 -8.17 -1.40 -1.90
N LEU A 65 -7.08 -1.89 -1.32
CA LEU A 65 -6.55 -3.24 -1.54
C LEU A 65 -7.31 -4.33 -0.75
N GLY A 66 -8.28 -3.97 0.08
CA GLY A 66 -9.06 -4.90 0.90
C GLY A 66 -8.36 -5.40 2.18
N PHE A 67 -7.31 -4.71 2.63
CA PHE A 67 -6.58 -5.01 3.85
C PHE A 67 -6.94 -4.03 4.98
N LYS A 68 -6.70 -4.45 6.23
CA LYS A 68 -6.80 -3.59 7.40
C LYS A 68 -5.48 -3.56 8.13
N LEU A 69 -5.07 -2.38 8.58
CA LEU A 69 -3.90 -2.22 9.43
C LEU A 69 -4.28 -2.54 10.89
N ALA A 70 -3.51 -3.42 11.53
CA ALA A 70 -3.64 -3.73 12.95
C ALA A 70 -2.28 -3.52 13.63
N VAL A 71 -2.27 -2.78 14.73
CA VAL A 71 -1.08 -2.59 15.56
C VAL A 71 -1.14 -3.56 16.72
N VAL A 72 -0.13 -4.42 16.84
CA VAL A 72 -0.03 -5.40 17.92
C VAL A 72 1.08 -4.95 18.88
N PRO A 73 0.82 -4.84 20.20
CA PRO A 73 1.85 -4.61 21.19
C PRO A 73 2.91 -5.72 21.14
N LYS A 74 4.17 -5.37 21.35
CA LYS A 74 5.25 -6.36 21.52
C LYS A 74 5.16 -7.05 22.87
#